data_AF-A0A7K8GGW6-F1
#
_entry.id   AF-A0A7K8GGW6-F1
#
_cell.length_a   1.000
_cell.length_b   1.000
_cell.length_c   1.000
_cell.angle_alpha   90.00
_cell.angle_beta   90.00
_cell.angle_gamma   90.00
#
_symmetry.space_group_name_H-M   'P 1'
#
loop_
_entity.id
_entity.type
_entity.pdbx_description
1 polymer ?
#
loop_
_entity_poly.entity_id
_entity_poly.type
_entity_poly.pdbx_seq_one_letter_code
_entity_poly.pdbx_strand_id
1 'polypeptide(L)' 'QTLVQVALYAMGRDPAVFAKPEQFRPQRWLAAGPKPFQGLSFGFGPRQCLGRRIAELEMQLFLMHV' A
#
# COMPACT_ATOMS: atom_id res chain seq x y z
N GLN A 1 -6.10 27.99 -11.59
CA GLN A 1 -6.20 26.52 -11.61
C GLN A 1 -6.02 26.02 -10.19
N THR A 2 -6.85 25.08 -9.73
CA THR A 2 -6.71 24.47 -8.39
C THR A 2 -5.94 23.16 -8.53
N LEU A 3 -4.82 23.05 -7.81
CA LEU A 3 -4.03 21.82 -7.73
C LEU A 3 -4.61 20.91 -6.64
N VAL A 4 -4.82 19.63 -6.97
CA VAL A 4 -5.24 18.60 -6.01
C VAL A 4 -4.17 17.50 -6.00
N GLN A 5 -3.66 17.17 -4.82
CA GLN A 5 -2.62 16.16 -4.65
C GLN A 5 -3.00 15.14 -3.58
N VAL A 6 -2.54 13.90 -3.76
CA VAL A 6 -2.72 12.81 -2.81
C VAL A 6 -1.40 12.55 -2.09
N ALA A 7 -1.37 12.74 -0.78
CA ALA A 7 -0.19 12.54 0.05
C ALA A 7 -0.05 11.07 0.46
N LEU A 8 0.31 10.20 -0.48
CA LEU A 8 0.39 8.74 -0.26
C LEU A 8 1.26 8.34 0.95
N TYR A 9 2.39 9.03 1.15
CA TYR A 9 3.28 8.75 2.28
C TYR A 9 2.62 8.99 3.65
N ALA A 10 1.93 10.13 3.80
CA ALA A 10 1.25 10.49 5.04
C ALA A 10 0.02 9.60 5.26
N MET A 11 -0.77 9.34 4.22
CA MET A 11 -1.93 8.45 4.29
C MET A 11 -1.56 7.03 4.72
N GLY A 12 -0.45 6.49 4.20
CA GLY A 12 0.07 5.17 4.61
C GLY A 12 0.57 5.11 6.05
N ARG A 13 0.70 6.26 6.72
CA ARG A 13 1.20 6.41 8.10
C ARG A 13 0.20 7.04 9.05
N ASP A 14 -1.04 7.23 8.63
CA ASP A 14 -2.07 7.82 9.48
C ASP A 14 -2.38 6.86 10.66
N PRO A 15 -2.15 7.26 11.92
CA PRO A 15 -2.44 6.43 13.09
C PRO A 15 -3.93 6.13 13.27
N ALA A 16 -4.84 6.93 12.68
CA ALA A 16 -6.28 6.67 12.69
C ALA A 16 -6.66 5.48 11.78
N VAL A 17 -5.85 5.19 10.76
CA VAL A 17 -6.05 4.07 9.84
C VAL A 17 -5.16 2.87 10.22
N PHE A 18 -3.92 3.15 10.64
CA PHE A 18 -2.89 2.16 10.91
C PHE A 18 -2.37 2.27 12.35
N ALA A 19 -2.81 1.36 13.22
CA ALA A 19 -2.26 1.28 14.58
C ALA A 19 -0.74 1.00 14.55
N LYS A 20 0.05 1.89 15.16
CA LYS A 20 1.53 1.87 15.12
C LYS A 20 2.03 1.91 13.66
N PRO A 21 1.88 3.04 12.96
CA PRO A 21 2.17 3.16 11.53
C PRO A 21 3.66 3.01 11.19
N GLU A 22 4.55 3.47 12.07
CA GLU A 22 6.01 3.38 11.87
C GLU A 22 6.59 1.98 12.13
N GLN A 23 5.79 1.04 12.62
CA GLN A 23 6.25 -0.32 12.89
C GLN A 23 5.94 -1.26 11.72
N PHE A 24 6.95 -1.97 11.24
CA PHE A 24 6.78 -3.06 10.30
C PHE A 24 6.01 -4.22 10.98
N ARG A 25 4.73 -4.37 10.64
CA ARG A 25 3.83 -5.39 11.23
C ARG A 25 3.02 -6.08 10.12
N PRO A 26 3.59 -7.10 9.44
CA PRO A 26 2.93 -7.82 8.34
C PRO A 26 1.58 -8.43 8.73
N GLN A 27 1.42 -8.83 10.00
CA GLN A 27 0.21 -9.46 10.53
C GLN A 27 -1.05 -8.62 10.31
N ARG A 28 -0.92 -7.29 10.15
CA ARG A 28 -2.05 -6.38 9.87
C ARG A 28 -2.77 -6.71 8.55
N TRP A 29 -2.07 -7.34 7.61
CA TRP A 29 -2.60 -7.73 6.30
C TRP A 29 -3.05 -9.19 6.22
N LEU A 30 -2.73 -9.99 7.25
CA LEU A 30 -3.05 -11.42 7.30
C LEU A 30 -4.42 -11.71 7.92
N ALA A 31 -4.86 -10.90 8.89
CA ALA A 31 -6.04 -11.19 9.71
C ALA A 31 -7.37 -10.66 9.12
N ALA A 32 -7.31 -9.54 8.40
CA ALA A 32 -8.44 -8.96 7.70
C ALA A 32 -7.96 -8.69 6.28
N GLY A 33 -8.56 -9.35 5.30
CA GLY A 33 -8.26 -9.10 3.89
C GLY A 33 -8.29 -7.60 3.57
N PRO A 34 -7.62 -7.17 2.48
CA PRO A 34 -7.39 -5.76 2.22
C PRO A 34 -8.71 -4.98 2.19
N LYS A 35 -8.92 -4.07 3.14
CA LYS A 35 -10.06 -3.16 3.04
C LYS A 35 -9.83 -2.21 1.86
N PRO A 36 -10.90 -1.78 1.17
CA PRO A 36 -10.77 -0.81 0.09
C PRO A 36 -9.96 0.40 0.53
N PHE A 37 -9.03 0.85 -0.33
CA PHE A 37 -8.21 2.05 -0.14
C PHE A 37 -7.22 2.06 1.04
N GLN A 38 -7.00 0.94 1.74
CA GLN A 38 -5.93 0.87 2.74
C GLN A 38 -4.53 0.74 2.10
N GLY A 39 -4.42 0.07 0.96
CA GLY A 39 -3.16 -0.07 0.22
C GLY A 39 -3.14 0.81 -1.03
N LEU A 40 -2.63 2.03 -0.93
CA LEU A 40 -2.54 2.97 -2.07
C LEU A 40 -1.11 3.18 -2.58
N SER A 41 -0.17 2.30 -2.22
CA SER A 41 1.25 2.41 -2.62
C SER A 41 1.46 2.48 -4.14
N PHE A 42 0.57 1.84 -4.91
CA PHE A 42 0.57 1.87 -6.37
C PHE A 42 -0.55 2.74 -6.96
N GLY A 43 -1.22 3.55 -6.13
CA GLY A 43 -2.41 4.29 -6.52
C GLY A 43 -3.63 3.39 -6.78
N PHE A 44 -4.71 4.00 -7.27
CA PHE A 44 -5.97 3.32 -7.56
C PHE A 44 -6.64 3.91 -8.81
N GLY A 45 -7.47 3.12 -9.49
CA GLY A 45 -8.25 3.54 -10.64
C GLY A 45 -7.47 3.56 -11.97
N PRO A 46 -7.94 4.33 -12.97
CA PRO A 46 -7.36 4.34 -14.32
C PRO A 46 -5.91 4.85 -14.39
N ARG A 47 -5.47 5.57 -13.36
CA ARG A 47 -4.12 6.16 -13.25
C ARG A 47 -3.25 5.44 -12.21
N GLN A 48 -3.62 4.22 -11.82
CA GLN A 48 -2.77 3.39 -10.98
C GLN A 48 -1.44 3.08 -11.68
N CYS A 49 -0.42 2.76 -10.91
CA CYS A 49 0.89 2.34 -11.42
C CYS A 49 0.74 1.12 -12.34
N LEU A 50 1.18 1.27 -13.58
CA LEU A 50 1.18 0.20 -14.59
C LEU A 50 2.02 -1.00 -14.14
N GLY A 51 3.11 -0.74 -13.42
CA GLY A 51 4.05 -1.76 -12.94
C GLY A 51 3.61 -2.51 -11.68
N ARG A 52 2.42 -2.23 -11.12
CA ARG A 52 1.95 -2.82 -9.86
C ARG A 52 2.09 -4.34 -9.83
N ARG A 53 1.57 -5.02 -10.85
CA ARG A 53 1.54 -6.49 -10.90
C ARG A 53 2.94 -7.09 -11.01
N ILE A 54 3.84 -6.44 -11.75
CA ILE A 54 5.23 -6.86 -11.89
C ILE A 54 5.92 -6.71 -10.54
N ALA A 55 5.79 -5.56 -9.89
CA ALA A 55 6.39 -5.32 -8.59
C ALA A 55 5.88 -6.29 -7.50
N GLU A 56 4.57 -6.56 -7.46
CA GLU A 56 3.98 -7.56 -6.55
C GLU A 56 4.54 -8.96 -6.81
N LEU A 57 4.67 -9.37 -8.08
CA LEU A 57 5.24 -10.66 -8.46
C LEU A 57 6.70 -10.79 -8.02
N GLU A 58 7.53 -9.79 -8.31
CA GLU A 58 8.94 -9.77 -7.92
C GLU A 58 9.10 -9.85 -6.39
N MET A 59 8.25 -9.13 -5.63
CA MET A 59 8.24 -9.22 -4.17
C MET A 59 7.88 -10.63 -3.68
N GLN A 60 6.88 -11.28 -4.30
CA GLN A 60 6.50 -12.65 -3.94
C GLN A 60 7.62 -13.65 -4.25
N LEU A 61 8.23 -13.55 -5.44
CA LEU A 61 9.37 -14.40 -5.82
C LEU A 61 10.54 -14.23 -4.85
N PHE A 62 10.87 -13.00 -4.49
CA PHE A 62 11.90 -12.71 -3.51
C PHE A 62 11.60 -13.33 -2.14
N LEU A 63 10.38 -13.16 -1.63
CA LEU A 63 9.96 -13.72 -0.33
C LEU A 63 9.89 -15.25 -0.32
N MET A 64 9.71 -15.91 -1.47
CA MET A 64 9.73 -17.37 -1.56
C MET A 64 11.16 -17.93 -1.67
N HIS A 65 12.10 -17.14 -2.19
CA HIS A 65 13.47 -17.56 -2.39
C HIS A 65 14.34 -17.38 -1.13
N VAL A 66 14.08 -16.31 -0.37
CA VAL A 66 14.71 -16.03 0.93
C VAL A 66 14.15 -16.96 2.01
#